data_AF-A0A5E4J5N7-F1
#
_entry.id   AF-A0A5E4J5N7-F1
#
_cell.length_a   1.000
_cell.length_b   1.000
_cell.length_c   1.000
_cell.angle_alpha   90.00
_cell.angle_beta   90.00
_cell.angle_gamma   90.00
#
_symmetry.space_group_name_H-M   'P 1'
#
loop_
_entity.id
_entity.type
_entity.pdbx_description
1 polymer ?
#
loop_
_entity_poly.entity_id
_entity_poly.type
_entity_poly.pdbx_seq_one_letter_code
_entity_poly.pdbx_strand_id
1 'polypeptide(L)'
;MKTTLDEEEVRTLFATCTKECDVLLGLFRLAISDWDRVEYILEGTPCIGNEGWHEIYDLFRRFNESHPGENVFPGGLWLGNGFSVDKTLGPWEVDASKLKLIYMPDSK
;
A
#
# COMPACT_ATOMS: atom_id res chain seq x y z
N MET A 1 12.68 -4.15 6.79
CA MET A 1 11.65 -3.95 7.82
C MET A 1 10.49 -4.83 7.42
N LYS A 2 10.02 -5.67 8.34
CA LYS A 2 8.93 -6.60 8.07
C LYS A 2 7.77 -6.31 9.00
N THR A 3 6.57 -6.29 8.45
CA THR A 3 5.30 -6.03 9.15
C THR A 3 4.26 -6.98 8.58
N THR A 4 3.26 -7.36 9.38
CA THR A 4 2.08 -8.07 8.88
C THR A 4 0.93 -7.08 8.82
N LEU A 5 0.30 -6.95 7.66
CA LEU A 5 -0.92 -6.15 7.55
C LEU A 5 -2.08 -6.92 8.16
N ASP A 6 -2.90 -6.20 8.92
CA ASP A 6 -4.18 -6.72 9.37
C ASP A 6 -5.25 -6.51 8.29
N GLU A 7 -5.98 -7.57 7.96
CA GLU A 7 -6.98 -7.54 6.91
C GLU A 7 -8.14 -6.59 7.23
N GLU A 8 -8.55 -6.49 8.50
CA GLU A 8 -9.64 -5.62 8.95
C GLU A 8 -9.23 -4.15 8.85
N GLU A 9 -7.99 -3.82 9.22
CA GLU A 9 -7.42 -2.47 9.03
C GLU A 9 -7.37 -2.09 7.55
N VAL A 10 -6.92 -3.00 6.68
CA VAL A 10 -6.92 -2.80 5.24
C VAL A 10 -8.33 -2.53 4.73
N ARG A 11 -9.32 -3.37 5.08
CA ARG A 11 -10.73 -3.19 4.68
C ARG A 11 -11.30 -1.86 5.19
N THR A 12 -10.89 -1.43 6.39
CA THR A 12 -11.30 -0.15 6.98
C THR A 12 -10.78 1.05 6.17
N LEU A 13 -9.58 0.98 5.61
CA LEU A 13 -9.07 2.03 4.71
C LEU A 13 -9.99 2.20 3.50
N PHE A 14 -10.36 1.10 2.82
CA PHE A 14 -11.26 1.16 1.67
C PHE A 14 -12.67 1.66 2.00
N ALA A 15 -13.14 1.48 3.23
CA ALA A 15 -14.45 1.95 3.68
C ALA A 15 -14.46 3.44 4.07
N THR A 16 -13.32 4.00 4.46
CA THR A 16 -13.20 5.35 5.02
C THR A 16 -12.61 6.37 4.05
N CYS A 17 -11.76 5.93 3.12
CA CYS A 17 -11.16 6.78 2.10
C CYS A 17 -12.17 7.10 0.98
N THR A 18 -12.05 8.32 0.43
CA THR A 18 -12.87 8.78 -0.70
C THR A 18 -12.12 8.79 -2.02
N LYS A 19 -10.80 8.55 -1.99
CA LYS A 19 -9.92 8.49 -3.16
C LYS A 19 -8.98 7.30 -3.06
N GLU A 20 -8.65 6.72 -4.20
CA GLU A 20 -7.72 5.59 -4.30
C GLU A 20 -6.31 5.93 -3.81
N CYS A 21 -5.84 7.16 -4.09
CA CYS A 21 -4.54 7.61 -3.61
C CYS A 21 -4.48 7.63 -2.08
N ASP A 22 -5.57 7.99 -1.40
CA ASP A 22 -5.61 8.02 0.07
C ASP A 22 -5.55 6.60 0.63
N VAL A 23 -6.21 5.63 -0.02
CA VAL A 23 -6.08 4.20 0.32
C VAL A 23 -4.64 3.74 0.17
N LEU A 24 -3.99 4.06 -0.97
CA LEU A 24 -2.61 3.67 -1.21
C LEU A 24 -1.68 4.23 -0.12
N LEU A 25 -1.78 5.52 0.19
CA LEU A 25 -0.99 6.14 1.26
C LEU A 25 -1.28 5.52 2.64
N GLY A 26 -2.53 5.13 2.90
CA GLY A 26 -2.92 4.38 4.09
C GLY A 26 -2.22 3.02 4.19
N LEU A 27 -2.16 2.26 3.08
CA LEU A 27 -1.44 0.98 3.04
C LEU A 27 0.06 1.15 3.30
N PHE A 28 0.68 2.20 2.73
CA PHE A 28 2.09 2.52 3.02
C PHE A 28 2.29 2.89 4.49
N ARG A 29 1.36 3.63 5.10
CA ARG A 29 1.39 3.98 6.53
C ARG A 29 1.29 2.74 7.44
N LEU A 30 0.49 1.75 7.07
CA LEU A 30 0.41 0.48 7.81
C LEU A 30 1.67 -0.37 7.63
N ALA A 31 2.27 -0.36 6.44
CA ALA A 31 3.42 -1.20 6.10
C ALA A 31 4.77 -0.65 6.58
N ILE A 32 4.90 0.67 6.70
CA ILE A 32 6.18 1.36 6.91
C ILE A 32 6.16 2.15 8.21
N SER A 33 7.01 1.75 9.16
CA SER A 33 7.23 2.54 10.38
C SER A 33 7.73 3.94 10.04
N ASP A 34 7.29 4.93 10.81
CA ASP A 34 7.64 6.34 10.63
C ASP A 34 7.26 6.91 9.25
N TRP A 35 6.27 6.33 8.55
CA TRP A 35 5.78 6.82 7.26
C TRP A 35 5.48 8.32 7.26
N ASP A 36 4.97 8.86 8.37
CA ASP A 36 4.63 10.28 8.52
C ASP A 36 5.84 11.22 8.47
N ARG A 37 7.06 10.67 8.61
CA ARG A 37 8.32 11.42 8.46
C ARG A 37 8.92 11.26 7.07
N VAL A 38 8.38 10.39 6.21
CA VAL A 38 8.92 10.14 4.87
C VAL A 38 8.55 11.30 3.94
N GLU A 39 9.56 11.88 3.30
CA GLU A 39 9.42 12.92 2.29
C GLU A 39 9.41 12.32 0.87
N TYR A 40 10.31 11.36 0.61
CA TYR A 40 10.43 10.69 -0.69
C TYR A 40 10.81 9.21 -0.56
N ILE A 41 10.26 8.38 -1.44
CA ILE A 41 10.81 7.05 -1.76
C ILE A 41 11.76 7.23 -2.95
N LEU A 42 13.06 7.02 -2.74
CA LEU A 42 14.06 7.15 -3.80
C LEU A 42 14.12 5.92 -4.70
N GLU A 43 14.12 4.74 -4.09
CA GLU A 43 14.28 3.47 -4.77
C GLU A 43 13.55 2.33 -4.05
N GLY A 44 13.24 1.29 -4.81
CA GLY A 44 12.64 0.07 -4.31
C GLY A 44 11.11 0.12 -4.27
N THR A 45 10.53 -1.05 -4.01
CA THR A 45 9.09 -1.24 -3.84
C THR A 45 8.89 -2.22 -2.69
N PRO A 46 7.94 -2.00 -1.78
CA PRO A 46 7.64 -2.98 -0.75
C PRO A 46 7.15 -4.28 -1.40
N CYS A 47 7.50 -5.42 -0.81
CA CYS A 47 6.96 -6.71 -1.21
C CYS A 47 5.88 -7.15 -0.23
N ILE A 48 4.85 -7.87 -0.68
CA ILE A 48 3.83 -8.50 0.16
C ILE A 48 3.59 -9.95 -0.27
N GLY A 49 3.14 -10.78 0.66
CA GLY A 49 2.65 -12.12 0.38
C GLY A 49 1.54 -12.17 -0.68
N ASN A 50 1.43 -13.34 -1.32
CA ASN A 50 0.54 -13.53 -2.47
C ASN A 50 -0.94 -13.29 -2.14
N GLU A 51 -1.42 -13.74 -0.98
CA GLU A 51 -2.82 -13.61 -0.58
C GLU A 51 -3.21 -12.15 -0.36
N GLY A 52 -2.47 -11.44 0.49
CA GLY A 52 -2.72 -10.03 0.77
C GLY A 52 -2.62 -9.16 -0.48
N TRP A 53 -1.71 -9.49 -1.41
CA TRP A 53 -1.64 -8.79 -2.69
C TRP A 53 -2.93 -8.91 -3.51
N HIS A 54 -3.47 -10.12 -3.64
CA HIS A 54 -4.67 -10.39 -4.42
C HIS A 54 -5.93 -9.82 -3.76
N GLU A 55 -6.04 -9.93 -2.44
CA GLU A 55 -7.15 -9.34 -1.69
C GLU A 55 -7.16 -7.81 -1.81
N ILE A 56 -6.01 -7.15 -1.66
CA ILE A 56 -5.88 -5.69 -1.86
C ILE A 56 -6.23 -5.31 -3.31
N TYR A 57 -5.77 -6.07 -4.29
CA TYR A 57 -6.12 -5.83 -5.69
C TYR A 57 -7.64 -5.90 -5.92
N ASP A 58 -8.30 -6.92 -5.39
CA ASP A 58 -9.76 -7.06 -5.50
C ASP A 58 -10.52 -5.94 -4.79
N LEU A 59 -9.98 -5.44 -3.66
CA LEU A 59 -10.52 -4.27 -2.97
C LEU A 59 -10.40 -3.00 -3.80
N PHE A 60 -9.24 -2.72 -4.42
CA PHE A 60 -9.10 -1.59 -5.35
C PHE A 60 -10.03 -1.72 -6.55
N ARG A 61 -10.17 -2.92 -7.11
CA ARG A 61 -11.08 -3.17 -8.23
C ARG A 61 -12.52 -2.80 -7.88
N ARG A 62 -13.00 -3.21 -6.70
CA ARG A 62 -14.34 -2.86 -6.18
C ARG A 62 -14.46 -1.37 -5.84
N PHE A 63 -13.41 -0.78 -5.29
CA PHE A 63 -13.38 0.66 -4.99
C PHE A 63 -13.53 1.50 -6.26
N ASN A 64 -12.86 1.13 -7.36
CA ASN A 64 -13.04 1.79 -8.65
C ASN A 64 -14.44 1.66 -9.23
N GLU A 65 -15.13 0.54 -8.98
CA GLU A 65 -16.51 0.36 -9.44
C GLU A 65 -17.47 1.36 -8.77
N SER A 66 -17.21 1.72 -7.50
CA SER A 66 -17.98 2.75 -6.78
C SER A 66 -17.46 4.18 -6.99
N HIS A 67 -16.24 4.35 -7.50
CA HIS A 67 -15.59 5.64 -7.77
C HIS A 67 -15.17 5.75 -9.25
N PRO A 68 -16.14 5.82 -10.17
CA PRO A 68 -15.85 5.85 -11.60
C PRO A 68 -15.03 7.10 -11.97
N GLY A 69 -13.94 6.91 -12.71
CA GLY A 69 -13.09 7.99 -13.22
C GLY A 69 -11.81 8.24 -12.43
N GLU A 70 -11.60 7.60 -11.28
CA GLU A 70 -10.31 7.68 -10.56
C GLU A 70 -9.19 6.89 -11.26
N ASN A 71 -9.55 5.79 -11.91
CA ASN A 71 -8.66 5.05 -12.78
C ASN A 71 -9.37 4.61 -14.05
N VAL A 72 -8.62 4.61 -15.17
CA VAL A 72 -9.10 4.06 -16.45
C VAL A 72 -9.18 2.53 -16.38
N PHE A 73 -8.29 1.91 -15.61
CA PHE A 73 -8.25 0.48 -15.40
C PHE A 73 -8.56 0.16 -13.93
N PRO A 74 -9.64 -0.59 -13.62
CA PRO A 74 -9.94 -1.00 -12.25
C PRO A 74 -8.76 -1.73 -11.59
N GLY A 75 -8.33 -1.29 -10.41
CA GLY A 75 -7.12 -1.77 -9.74
C GLY A 75 -5.81 -1.20 -10.28
N GLY A 76 -5.86 -0.30 -11.25
CA GLY A 76 -4.69 0.22 -11.95
C GLY A 76 -3.70 0.93 -11.03
N LEU A 77 -4.18 1.62 -9.99
CA LEU A 77 -3.30 2.28 -9.03
C LEU A 77 -2.46 1.26 -8.25
N TRP A 78 -3.06 0.16 -7.80
CA TRP A 78 -2.36 -0.92 -7.10
C TRP A 78 -1.35 -1.63 -8.01
N LEU A 79 -1.72 -1.89 -9.27
CA LEU A 79 -0.81 -2.53 -10.23
C LEU A 79 0.42 -1.65 -10.56
N GLY A 80 0.25 -0.33 -10.59
CA GLY A 80 1.32 0.60 -10.95
C GLY A 80 2.18 1.07 -9.78
N ASN A 81 1.57 1.31 -8.62
CA ASN A 81 2.21 1.99 -7.48
C ASN A 81 2.07 1.23 -6.15
N GLY A 82 1.43 0.07 -6.17
CA GLY A 82 1.28 -0.79 -5.01
C GLY A 82 2.52 -1.60 -4.67
N PHE A 83 2.32 -2.68 -3.93
CA PHE A 83 3.40 -3.56 -3.52
C PHE A 83 3.66 -4.63 -4.57
N SER A 84 4.87 -5.19 -4.58
CA SER A 84 5.22 -6.35 -5.40
C SER A 84 4.85 -7.65 -4.70
N VAL A 85 4.50 -8.70 -5.45
CA VAL A 85 4.28 -10.03 -4.88
C VAL A 85 5.61 -10.70 -4.54
N ASP A 86 5.75 -11.22 -3.33
CA ASP A 86 6.82 -12.13 -2.94
C ASP A 86 6.22 -13.41 -2.34
N LYS A 87 6.43 -14.54 -3.03
CA LYS A 87 5.88 -15.84 -2.66
C LYS A 87 6.58 -16.51 -1.48
N THR A 88 7.69 -15.92 -1.01
CA THR A 88 8.45 -16.41 0.15
C THR A 88 7.97 -15.80 1.46
N LEU A 89 7.16 -14.73 1.40
CA LEU A 89 6.55 -14.07 2.54
C LEU A 89 5.26 -14.79 2.97
N GLY A 90 4.90 -14.65 4.25
CA GLY A 90 3.60 -15.07 4.75
C GLY A 90 2.44 -14.32 4.05
N PRO A 91 1.19 -14.82 4.11
CA PRO A 91 0.05 -14.34 3.32
C PRO A 91 -0.13 -12.81 3.27
N TRP A 92 -0.03 -12.15 4.43
CA TRP A 92 -0.17 -10.71 4.62
C TRP A 92 1.12 -10.05 5.13
N GLU A 93 2.23 -10.78 5.07
CA GLU A 93 3.53 -10.26 5.47
C GLU A 93 4.06 -9.32 4.38
N VAL A 94 4.51 -8.14 4.80
CA VAL A 94 5.13 -7.10 3.98
C VAL A 94 6.60 -6.97 4.34
N ASP A 95 7.46 -6.89 3.34
CA ASP A 95 8.87 -6.56 3.49
C ASP A 95 9.20 -5.25 2.75
N ALA A 96 9.48 -4.22 3.55
CA ALA A 96 9.92 -2.90 3.11
C ALA A 96 11.45 -2.72 3.21
N SER A 97 12.23 -3.76 3.48
CA SER A 97 13.70 -3.67 3.65
C SER A 97 14.47 -3.12 2.45
N LYS A 98 13.90 -3.26 1.24
CA LYS A 98 14.53 -2.79 0.01
C LYS A 98 14.28 -1.32 -0.30
N LEU A 99 13.45 -0.63 0.50
CA LEU A 99 13.14 0.78 0.28
C LEU A 99 14.31 1.66 0.71
N LYS A 100 14.62 2.65 -0.13
CA LYS A 100 15.45 3.80 0.25
C LYS A 100 14.54 5.01 0.46
N LEU A 101 14.41 5.43 1.73
CA LEU A 101 13.53 6.51 2.15
C LEU A 101 14.35 7.76 2.50
N ILE A 102 13.87 8.93 2.10
CA ILE A 102 14.32 10.22 2.60
C ILE A 102 13.28 10.73 3.58
N TYR A 103 13.74 11.17 4.74
CA TYR A 103 12.89 11.71 5.79
C TYR A 103 12.94 13.23 5.79
N MET A 104 11.84 13.86 6.18
CA MET A 104 11.77 15.29 6.39
C MET A 104 12.83 15.71 7.43
N PRO A 105 13.48 16.88 7.23
CA PRO A 105 14.43 17.39 8.21
C PRO A 105 13.73 17.64 9.54
N ASP A 106 14.35 17.22 10.65
CA ASP A 106 13.85 17.55 11.98
C ASP A 106 13.78 19.09 12.10
N SER A 107 12.59 19.60 12.41
CA SER A 107 12.38 21.04 12.59
C SER A 107 13.24 21.48 13.78
N LYS A 108 14.22 22.36 13.51
CA LYS A 108 15.09 22.98 14.53
C LYS A 108 14.33 23.94 15.43
#